data_AF-A0A089LJ51-F1
#
_entry.id   AF-A0A089LJ51-F1
#
_cell.length_a   1.000
_cell.length_b   1.000
_cell.length_c   1.000
_cell.angle_alpha   90.00
_cell.angle_beta   90.00
_cell.angle_gamma   90.00
#
_symmetry.space_group_name_H-M   'P 1'
#
loop_
_entity.id
_entity.type
_entity.pdbx_description
1 polymer ?
#
loop_
_entity_poly.entity_id
_entity_poly.type
_entity_poly.pdbx_seq_one_letter_code
_entity_poly.pdbx_strand_id
1 'polypeptide(L)'
;MNDKREYYFGIHPDVLEPVSLAHSSFGALWYEEHDQRYIVGYGFGASQIEVLTEFSTSSAHITCTNLQIIHQVYQSIRNKQQEQDWSAHRRFPLLTFLREPWKSMAPGWYILRSHKAFPMHLSIVQRTKYAVWLEHTAVCEDEAELAACIAKAEQIHHLHIKSMDTLGGIIHE
;
A
#
# COMPACT_ATOMS: atom_id res chain seq x y z
N MET A 1 -2.33 25.00 -30.22
CA MET A 1 -1.51 23.85 -30.67
C MET A 1 -1.79 22.72 -29.70
N ASN A 2 -2.46 21.67 -30.14
CA ASN A 2 -2.57 20.44 -29.33
C ASN A 2 -1.23 19.73 -29.50
N ASP A 3 -0.33 19.85 -28.53
CA ASP A 3 0.81 18.95 -28.47
C ASP A 3 0.26 17.53 -28.36
N LYS A 4 0.53 16.74 -29.40
CA LYS A 4 0.07 15.37 -29.50
C LYS A 4 0.93 14.55 -28.55
N ARG A 5 0.48 14.43 -27.30
CA ARG A 5 1.12 13.60 -26.28
C ARG A 5 1.18 12.15 -26.78
N GLU A 6 2.37 11.57 -26.72
CA GLU A 6 2.55 10.14 -26.94
C GLU A 6 2.22 9.40 -25.66
N TYR A 7 1.14 8.61 -25.70
CA TYR A 7 0.76 7.76 -24.60
C TYR A 7 1.40 6.39 -24.75
N TYR A 8 1.80 5.79 -23.63
CA TYR A 8 2.34 4.46 -23.54
C TYR A 8 1.45 3.60 -22.64
N PHE A 9 1.20 2.37 -23.07
CA PHE A 9 0.49 1.38 -22.29
C PHE A 9 1.35 0.14 -22.11
N GLY A 10 1.49 -0.34 -20.88
CA GLY A 10 2.31 -1.51 -20.59
C GLY A 10 1.70 -2.36 -19.49
N ILE A 11 1.95 -3.67 -19.57
CA ILE A 11 1.51 -4.66 -18.59
C ILE A 11 2.75 -5.39 -18.06
N HIS A 12 2.89 -5.44 -16.74
CA HIS A 12 3.88 -6.25 -16.04
C HIS A 12 3.17 -7.45 -15.39
N PRO A 13 3.61 -8.69 -15.66
CA PRO A 13 3.09 -9.85 -14.95
C PRO A 13 3.66 -9.91 -13.53
N ASP A 14 2.93 -10.55 -12.61
CA ASP A 14 3.50 -11.02 -11.34
C ASP A 14 4.13 -9.93 -10.46
N VAL A 15 3.36 -8.92 -10.10
CA VAL A 15 3.73 -7.93 -9.07
C VAL A 15 2.74 -7.94 -7.93
N LEU A 16 3.18 -7.54 -6.74
CA LEU A 16 2.32 -7.50 -5.56
C LEU A 16 1.21 -6.45 -5.72
N GLU A 17 -0.04 -6.91 -5.63
CA GLU A 17 -1.20 -6.05 -5.44
C GLU A 17 -1.37 -5.77 -3.94
N PRO A 18 -1.28 -4.49 -3.50
CA PRO A 18 -1.20 -4.17 -2.08
C PRO A 18 -2.46 -4.48 -1.29
N VAL A 19 -3.64 -4.47 -1.91
CA VAL A 19 -4.91 -4.70 -1.21
C VAL A 19 -5.16 -6.19 -0.97
N SER A 20 -4.98 -7.01 -2.01
CA SER A 20 -5.21 -8.46 -1.93
C SER A 20 -4.03 -9.20 -1.32
N LEU A 21 -2.84 -8.58 -1.30
CA LEU A 21 -1.56 -9.20 -0.97
C LEU A 21 -1.21 -10.40 -1.87
N ALA A 22 -1.85 -10.49 -3.04
CA ALA A 22 -1.57 -11.50 -4.04
C ALA A 22 -0.71 -10.91 -5.16
N HIS A 23 0.10 -11.76 -5.78
CA HIS A 23 0.76 -11.37 -7.01
C HIS A 23 -0.23 -11.43 -8.17
N SER A 24 -0.25 -10.35 -8.96
CA SER A 24 -1.19 -10.18 -10.06
C SER A 24 -0.53 -9.43 -11.21
N SER A 25 -1.22 -9.36 -12.34
CA SER A 25 -0.78 -8.50 -13.44
C SER A 25 -1.04 -7.03 -13.08
N PHE A 26 -0.09 -6.16 -13.42
CA PHE A 26 -0.22 -4.71 -13.29
C PHE A 26 -0.22 -4.08 -14.67
N GLY A 27 -1.21 -3.22 -14.95
CA GLY A 27 -1.26 -2.41 -16.16
C GLY A 27 -1.15 -0.93 -15.81
N ALA A 28 -0.49 -0.16 -16.68
CA ALA A 28 -0.43 1.29 -16.57
C ALA A 28 -0.51 1.97 -17.93
N LEU A 29 -1.14 3.15 -17.93
CA LEU A 29 -1.18 4.11 -19.02
C LEU A 29 -0.47 5.38 -18.56
N TRP A 30 0.51 5.85 -19.32
CA TRP A 30 1.26 7.07 -19.01
C TRP A 30 1.62 7.84 -20.27
N TYR A 31 2.12 9.07 -20.14
CA TYR A 31 2.79 9.80 -21.20
C TYR A 31 4.08 10.42 -20.67
N GLU A 32 4.94 10.85 -21.56
CA GLU A 32 6.19 11.53 -21.22
C GLU A 32 6.18 12.96 -21.78
N GLU A 33 6.54 13.94 -20.95
CA GLU A 33 6.62 15.35 -21.32
C GLU A 33 7.81 15.96 -20.55
N HIS A 34 8.72 16.66 -21.23
CA HIS A 34 9.92 17.27 -20.61
C HIS A 34 10.75 16.29 -19.75
N ASP A 35 11.01 15.08 -20.25
CA ASP A 35 11.71 14.00 -19.54
C ASP A 35 11.04 13.55 -18.22
N GLN A 36 9.78 13.93 -18.00
CA GLN A 36 8.96 13.50 -16.87
C GLN A 36 7.85 12.55 -17.33
N ARG A 37 7.60 11.53 -16.49
CA ARG A 37 6.54 10.55 -16.73
C ARG A 37 5.29 10.89 -15.94
N TYR A 38 4.16 10.96 -16.62
CA TYR A 38 2.86 11.26 -16.04
C TYR A 38 1.92 10.07 -16.17
N ILE A 39 1.52 9.51 -15.04
CA ILE A 39 0.65 8.33 -14.97
C ILE A 39 -0.80 8.80 -15.10
N VAL A 40 -1.49 8.31 -16.13
CA VAL A 40 -2.90 8.63 -16.42
C VAL A 40 -3.82 7.69 -15.65
N GLY A 41 -3.47 6.41 -15.62
CA GLY A 41 -4.23 5.37 -14.93
C GLY A 41 -3.39 4.12 -14.77
N TYR A 42 -3.72 3.32 -13.76
CA TYR A 42 -3.10 2.03 -13.51
C TYR A 42 -4.11 1.11 -12.80
N GLY A 43 -3.83 -0.19 -12.81
CA GLY A 43 -4.75 -1.18 -12.27
C GLY A 43 -4.10 -2.54 -12.13
N PHE A 44 -4.67 -3.34 -11.24
CA PHE A 44 -4.23 -4.71 -10.96
C PHE A 44 -5.27 -5.73 -11.41
N GLY A 45 -4.81 -6.86 -11.93
CA GLY A 45 -5.64 -7.94 -12.42
C GLY A 45 -6.29 -7.66 -13.77
N ALA A 46 -6.85 -8.72 -14.36
CA ALA A 46 -7.37 -8.69 -15.72
C ALA A 46 -8.50 -7.66 -15.92
N SER A 47 -9.42 -7.55 -14.95
CA SER A 47 -10.59 -6.67 -15.06
C SER A 47 -10.21 -5.18 -15.09
N GLN A 48 -9.30 -4.74 -14.22
CA GLN A 48 -8.86 -3.34 -14.21
C GLN A 48 -8.00 -3.02 -15.43
N ILE A 49 -7.18 -3.97 -15.88
CA ILE A 49 -6.38 -3.83 -17.10
C ILE A 49 -7.29 -3.73 -18.33
N GLU A 50 -8.38 -4.49 -18.40
CA GLU A 50 -9.37 -4.41 -19.48
C GLU A 50 -10.01 -3.02 -19.53
N VAL A 51 -10.44 -2.47 -18.37
CA VAL A 51 -10.98 -1.09 -18.29
C VAL A 51 -9.96 -0.06 -18.75
N LEU A 52 -8.69 -0.20 -18.36
CA LEU A 52 -7.62 0.69 -18.84
C LEU A 52 -7.39 0.57 -20.34
N THR A 53 -7.49 -0.66 -20.86
CA THR A 53 -7.35 -0.94 -22.29
C THR A 53 -8.49 -0.29 -23.06
N GLU A 54 -9.74 -0.45 -22.63
CA GLU A 54 -10.91 0.22 -23.22
C GLU A 54 -10.75 1.73 -23.21
N PHE A 55 -10.34 2.33 -22.09
CA PHE A 55 -10.06 3.77 -22.02
C PHE A 55 -8.98 4.19 -23.03
N SER A 56 -7.93 3.38 -23.15
CA SER A 56 -6.82 3.63 -24.09
C SER A 56 -7.21 3.48 -25.56
N THR A 57 -8.28 2.74 -25.92
CA THR A 57 -8.71 2.62 -27.33
C THR A 57 -9.18 3.94 -27.93
N SER A 58 -9.62 4.88 -27.09
CA SER A 58 -10.01 6.23 -27.51
C SER A 58 -8.82 7.13 -27.88
N SER A 59 -7.60 6.76 -27.48
CA SER A 59 -6.38 7.53 -27.63
C SER A 59 -5.30 6.72 -28.35
N ALA A 60 -4.61 7.30 -29.34
CA ALA A 60 -3.47 6.61 -29.94
C ALA A 60 -2.38 6.40 -28.86
N HIS A 61 -2.10 5.14 -28.54
CA HIS A 61 -1.07 4.76 -27.57
C HIS A 61 -0.08 3.78 -28.19
N ILE A 62 1.13 3.76 -27.66
CA ILE A 62 2.21 2.83 -28.00
C ILE A 62 2.23 1.74 -26.94
N THR A 63 2.14 0.48 -27.37
CA THR A 63 2.33 -0.64 -26.44
C THR A 63 3.79 -0.74 -26.04
N CYS A 64 4.08 -0.50 -24.76
CA CYS A 64 5.39 -0.71 -24.16
C CYS A 64 5.53 -2.19 -23.78
N THR A 65 6.54 -2.85 -24.34
CA THR A 65 6.89 -4.25 -24.03
C THR A 65 8.11 -4.36 -23.11
N ASN A 66 8.75 -3.23 -22.79
CA ASN A 66 9.90 -3.21 -21.90
C ASN A 66 9.44 -3.34 -20.44
N LEU A 67 9.53 -4.56 -19.89
CA LEU A 67 9.14 -4.87 -18.53
C LEU A 67 9.89 -4.03 -17.48
N GLN A 68 11.15 -3.64 -17.71
CA GLN A 68 11.88 -2.81 -16.75
C GLN A 68 11.25 -1.42 -16.60
N ILE A 69 10.81 -0.81 -17.71
CA ILE A 69 10.14 0.49 -17.68
C ILE A 69 8.81 0.38 -16.94
N ILE A 70 8.04 -0.67 -17.21
CA ILE A 70 6.72 -0.88 -16.58
C ILE A 70 6.91 -1.15 -15.08
N HIS A 71 7.94 -1.92 -14.71
CA HIS A 71 8.28 -2.17 -13.31
C HIS A 71 8.70 -0.88 -12.59
N GLN A 72 9.45 0.01 -13.24
CA GLN A 72 9.76 1.34 -12.68
C GLN A 72 8.50 2.18 -12.46
N VAL A 73 7.53 2.11 -13.37
CA VAL A 73 6.21 2.76 -13.19
C VAL A 73 5.52 2.19 -11.96
N TYR A 74 5.43 0.86 -11.85
CA TYR A 74 4.88 0.18 -10.68
C TYR A 74 5.56 0.63 -9.38
N GLN A 75 6.90 0.59 -9.32
CA GLN A 75 7.66 1.02 -8.14
C GLN A 75 7.42 2.48 -7.78
N SER A 76 7.31 3.38 -8.77
CA SER A 76 7.04 4.80 -8.50
C SER A 76 5.68 5.02 -7.84
N ILE A 77 4.68 4.23 -8.21
CA ILE A 77 3.34 4.25 -7.60
C ILE A 77 3.41 3.65 -6.20
N ARG A 78 4.02 2.47 -6.07
CA ARG A 78 4.13 1.75 -4.79
C ARG A 78 4.88 2.56 -3.75
N ASN A 79 5.97 3.22 -4.10
CA ASN A 79 6.73 4.07 -3.19
C ASN A 79 5.86 5.22 -2.66
N LYS A 80 5.08 5.88 -3.52
CA LYS A 80 4.16 6.95 -3.11
C LYS A 80 3.03 6.41 -2.23
N GLN A 81 2.46 5.26 -2.58
CA GLN A 81 1.42 4.62 -1.76
C GLN A 81 1.97 4.23 -0.39
N GLN A 82 3.13 3.59 -0.31
CA GLN A 82 3.78 3.24 0.96
C GLN A 82 4.08 4.48 1.80
N GLU A 83 4.52 5.59 1.21
CA GLU A 83 4.73 6.84 1.94
C GLU A 83 3.40 7.41 2.48
N GLN A 84 2.35 7.39 1.67
CA GLN A 84 1.00 7.81 2.07
C GLN A 84 0.47 6.93 3.21
N ASP A 85 0.50 5.62 3.06
CA ASP A 85 0.09 4.62 4.06
C ASP A 85 0.88 4.76 5.37
N TRP A 86 2.18 5.06 5.27
CA TRP A 86 3.02 5.30 6.43
C TRP A 86 2.65 6.60 7.15
N SER A 87 2.38 7.67 6.40
CA SER A 87 2.06 8.99 6.95
C SER A 87 0.60 9.17 7.38
N ALA A 88 -0.27 8.20 7.06
CA ALA A 88 -1.69 8.27 7.36
C ALA A 88 -1.97 7.96 8.84
N HIS A 89 -2.22 9.00 9.61
CA HIS A 89 -2.60 8.89 11.02
C HIS A 89 -4.13 8.95 11.14
N ARG A 90 -4.72 7.94 11.77
CA ARG A 90 -6.17 7.85 11.93
C ARG A 90 -6.57 7.49 13.34
N ARG A 91 -7.40 8.34 13.95
CA ARG A 91 -8.11 7.99 15.18
C ARG A 91 -9.23 6.99 14.85
N PHE A 92 -9.31 5.91 15.62
CA PHE A 92 -10.48 5.03 15.57
C PHE A 92 -11.73 5.77 16.06
N PRO A 93 -12.95 5.29 15.68
CA PRO A 93 -14.20 5.86 16.16
C PRO A 93 -14.28 6.03 17.68
N LEU A 94 -15.15 6.94 18.13
CA LEU A 94 -15.39 7.17 19.55
C LEU A 94 -15.78 5.86 20.25
N LEU A 95 -15.28 5.68 21.48
CA LEU A 95 -15.51 4.51 22.34
C LEU A 95 -14.89 3.18 21.83
N THR A 96 -14.14 3.17 20.72
CA THR A 96 -13.42 1.94 20.30
C THR A 96 -12.49 1.41 21.39
N PHE A 97 -11.90 2.26 22.22
CA PHE A 97 -11.07 1.85 23.36
C PHE A 97 -11.80 1.04 24.43
N LEU A 98 -13.15 1.05 24.44
CA LEU A 98 -14.00 0.26 25.33
C LEU A 98 -14.44 -1.07 24.71
N ARG A 99 -14.13 -1.32 23.44
CA ARG A 99 -14.43 -2.57 22.74
C ARG A 99 -13.23 -3.51 22.81
N GLU A 100 -13.47 -4.81 22.76
CA GLU A 100 -12.37 -5.76 22.57
C GLU A 100 -11.72 -5.56 21.19
N PRO A 101 -10.40 -5.81 21.05
CA PRO A 101 -9.46 -6.20 22.12
C PRO A 101 -8.97 -5.01 22.98
N TRP A 102 -9.27 -3.77 22.61
CA TRP A 102 -8.68 -2.56 23.21
C TRP A 102 -9.03 -2.31 24.68
N LYS A 103 -10.19 -2.81 25.11
CA LYS A 103 -10.67 -2.70 26.49
C LYS A 103 -9.74 -3.44 27.46
N SER A 104 -9.29 -4.64 27.09
CA SER A 104 -8.46 -5.52 27.91
C SER A 104 -6.97 -5.20 27.83
N MET A 105 -6.55 -4.41 26.84
CA MET A 105 -5.16 -4.02 26.62
C MET A 105 -4.74 -2.84 27.51
N ALA A 106 -3.48 -2.84 27.96
CA ALA A 106 -2.89 -1.71 28.67
C ALA A 106 -2.64 -0.52 27.73
N PRO A 107 -2.55 0.74 28.21
CA PRO A 107 -2.07 1.84 27.37
C PRO A 107 -0.63 1.57 26.91
N GLY A 108 -0.33 1.90 25.66
CA GLY A 108 0.98 1.68 25.06
C GLY A 108 0.93 1.57 23.55
N TRP A 109 2.06 1.14 22.99
CA TRP A 109 2.27 0.95 21.57
C TRP A 109 2.20 -0.52 21.20
N TYR A 110 1.54 -0.78 20.08
CA TYR A 110 1.24 -2.12 19.59
C TYR A 110 1.59 -2.25 18.12
N ILE A 111 2.17 -3.38 17.78
CA ILE A 111 2.35 -3.80 16.39
C ILE A 111 1.35 -4.90 16.12
N LEU A 112 0.57 -4.73 15.06
CA LEU A 112 -0.38 -5.72 14.57
C LEU A 112 0.07 -6.18 13.19
N ARG A 113 0.05 -7.49 12.99
CA ARG A 113 0.25 -8.12 11.68
C ARG A 113 -1.09 -8.68 11.22
N SER A 114 -1.44 -8.54 9.94
CA SER A 114 -2.68 -9.13 9.43
C SER A 114 -2.66 -10.66 9.45
N HIS A 115 -1.48 -11.27 9.27
CA HIS A 115 -1.24 -12.70 9.37
C HIS A 115 0.25 -13.00 9.58
N LYS A 116 0.61 -14.29 9.66
CA LYS A 116 1.98 -14.74 9.98
C LYS A 116 2.91 -14.88 8.77
N ALA A 117 2.34 -15.08 7.59
CA ALA A 117 3.11 -15.26 6.36
C ALA A 117 3.33 -13.91 5.68
N PHE A 118 4.27 -13.87 4.75
CA PHE A 118 4.47 -12.74 3.85
C PHE A 118 3.80 -13.02 2.49
N PRO A 119 3.41 -11.98 1.74
CA PRO A 119 3.39 -10.56 2.13
C PRO A 119 2.29 -10.25 3.16
N MET A 120 2.47 -9.25 4.03
CA MET A 120 1.52 -8.92 5.10
C MET A 120 1.27 -7.42 5.24
N HIS A 121 0.11 -7.07 5.81
CA HIS A 121 -0.14 -5.72 6.32
C HIS A 121 0.39 -5.60 7.75
N LEU A 122 1.12 -4.52 7.99
CA LEU A 122 1.62 -4.11 9.29
C LEU A 122 0.86 -2.85 9.73
N SER A 123 0.38 -2.84 10.97
CA SER A 123 -0.23 -1.66 11.59
C SER A 123 0.47 -1.34 12.90
N ILE A 124 0.88 -0.10 13.07
CA ILE A 124 1.43 0.43 14.33
C ILE A 124 0.34 1.27 14.98
N VAL A 125 -0.03 0.88 16.19
CA VAL A 125 -1.19 1.43 16.90
C VAL A 125 -0.76 1.98 18.25
N GLN A 126 -1.16 3.22 18.56
CA GLN A 126 -1.05 3.78 19.89
C GLN A 126 -2.40 3.66 20.62
N ARG A 127 -2.39 2.92 21.73
CA ARG A 127 -3.54 2.84 22.64
C ARG A 127 -3.30 3.75 23.83
N THR A 128 -4.15 4.75 23.98
CA THR A 128 -4.19 5.62 25.17
C THR A 128 -5.33 5.20 26.09
N LYS A 129 -5.50 5.87 27.23
CA LYS A 129 -6.60 5.60 28.15
C LYS A 129 -7.99 5.81 27.52
N TYR A 130 -8.11 6.69 26.53
CA TYR A 130 -9.41 7.16 26.00
C TYR A 130 -9.52 7.10 24.46
N ALA A 131 -8.51 6.58 23.79
CA ALA A 131 -8.47 6.53 22.33
C ALA A 131 -7.51 5.44 21.84
N VAL A 132 -7.78 4.99 20.62
CA VAL A 132 -6.91 4.12 19.84
C VAL A 132 -6.58 4.87 18.56
N TRP A 133 -5.31 4.92 18.21
CA TRP A 133 -4.79 5.62 17.04
C TRP A 133 -4.05 4.62 16.16
N LEU A 134 -4.44 4.54 14.89
CA LEU A 134 -3.61 3.96 13.85
C LEU A 134 -2.59 5.02 13.44
N GLU A 135 -1.33 4.77 13.75
CA GLU A 135 -0.26 5.76 13.57
C GLU A 135 0.46 5.53 12.25
N HIS A 136 0.77 4.28 11.93
CA HIS A 136 1.40 3.91 10.66
C HIS A 136 0.81 2.61 10.12
N THR A 137 0.78 2.51 8.80
CA THR A 137 0.55 1.26 8.08
C THR A 137 1.63 1.00 7.04
N ALA A 138 1.91 -0.26 6.79
CA ALA A 138 2.82 -0.70 5.73
C ALA A 138 2.39 -2.06 5.16
N VAL A 139 2.83 -2.35 3.95
CA VAL A 139 2.85 -3.71 3.40
C VAL A 139 4.31 -4.17 3.44
N CYS A 140 4.54 -5.34 4.02
CA CYS A 140 5.86 -5.96 4.09
C CYS A 140 5.85 -7.23 3.25
N GLU A 141 6.78 -7.33 2.31
CA GLU A 141 6.93 -8.49 1.41
C GLU A 141 7.85 -9.56 2.00
N ASP A 142 8.69 -9.19 2.96
CA ASP A 142 9.58 -10.10 3.66
C ASP A 142 9.92 -9.63 5.10
N GLU A 143 10.71 -10.45 5.79
CA GLU A 143 11.14 -10.19 7.17
C GLU A 143 12.07 -8.97 7.28
N ALA A 144 12.86 -8.67 6.24
CA ALA A 144 13.77 -7.53 6.25
C ALA A 144 12.99 -6.21 6.19
N GLU A 145 11.97 -6.14 5.33
CA GLU A 145 11.06 -4.99 5.25
C GLU A 145 10.27 -4.79 6.53
N LEU A 146 9.80 -5.87 7.14
CA LEU A 146 9.15 -5.84 8.43
C LEU A 146 10.07 -5.25 9.50
N ALA A 147 11.29 -5.79 9.63
CA ALA A 147 12.27 -5.30 10.60
C ALA A 147 12.61 -3.81 10.37
N ALA A 148 12.74 -3.37 9.12
CA ALA A 148 12.98 -1.97 8.77
C ALA A 148 11.82 -1.06 9.19
N CYS A 149 10.57 -1.49 8.96
CA CYS A 149 9.39 -0.73 9.40
C CYS A 149 9.32 -0.62 10.93
N ILE A 150 9.60 -1.71 11.64
CA ILE A 150 9.62 -1.72 13.11
C ILE A 150 10.69 -0.76 13.64
N ALA A 151 11.92 -0.87 13.14
CA ALA A 151 13.03 0.00 13.54
C ALA A 151 12.72 1.49 13.27
N LYS A 152 12.10 1.79 12.12
CA LYS A 152 11.65 3.15 11.79
C LYS A 152 10.63 3.67 12.80
N ALA A 153 9.66 2.85 13.20
CA ALA A 153 8.67 3.22 14.20
C ALA A 153 9.27 3.43 15.60
N GLU A 154 10.21 2.56 15.99
CA GLU A 154 10.96 2.68 17.26
C GLU A 154 11.72 3.99 17.34
N GLN A 155 12.36 4.40 16.24
CA GLN A 155 13.07 5.68 16.14
C GLN A 155 12.13 6.88 16.24
N ILE A 156 11.01 6.86 15.51
CA ILE A 156 10.05 7.98 15.47
C ILE A 156 9.38 8.20 16.83
N HIS A 157 8.96 7.12 17.49
CA HIS A 157 8.11 7.21 18.68
C HIS A 157 8.84 6.87 19.99
N HIS A 158 10.15 6.63 19.94
CA HIS A 158 10.98 6.24 21.09
C HIS A 158 10.40 5.04 21.85
N LEU A 159 10.05 4.00 21.10
CA LEU A 159 9.24 2.89 21.61
C LEU A 159 10.04 1.88 22.43
N HIS A 160 9.43 1.40 23.51
CA HIS A 160 9.62 0.02 23.99
C HIS A 160 8.43 -0.81 23.51
N ILE A 161 8.53 -1.37 22.31
CA ILE A 161 7.43 -2.06 21.65
C ILE A 161 7.09 -3.37 22.38
N LYS A 162 5.81 -3.54 22.72
CA LYS A 162 5.26 -4.84 23.11
C LYS A 162 4.73 -5.50 21.84
N SER A 163 5.47 -6.47 21.30
CA SER A 163 4.98 -7.27 20.17
C SER A 163 3.69 -7.98 20.56
N MET A 164 2.66 -7.91 19.71
CA MET A 164 1.43 -8.67 19.89
C MET A 164 1.23 -9.57 18.67
N ASP A 165 1.45 -10.86 18.87
CA ASP A 165 1.01 -11.89 17.92
C ASP A 165 -0.49 -12.12 18.11
N THR A 166 -1.33 -11.16 17.71
CA THR A 166 -2.78 -11.43 17.60
C THR A 166 -3.02 -12.33 16.40
N LEU A 167 -2.92 -13.64 16.64
CA LEU A 167 -3.62 -14.65 15.87
C LEU A 167 -5.13 -14.37 15.95
N GLY A 168 -5.74 -14.07 14.80
CA GLY A 168 -7.17 -14.29 14.58
C GLY A 168 -8.09 -13.26 15.22
N GLY A 169 -8.27 -12.13 14.54
CA GLY A 169 -9.42 -11.25 14.74
C GLY A 169 -9.96 -10.83 13.39
N ILE A 170 -10.80 -11.67 12.78
CA ILE A 170 -11.62 -11.26 11.64
C ILE A 170 -12.48 -10.10 12.15
N ILE A 171 -12.15 -8.88 11.73
CA ILE A 171 -13.06 -7.75 11.84
C ILE A 171 -14.06 -7.94 10.70
N HIS A 172 -15.13 -8.68 10.98
CA HIS A 172 -16.33 -8.56 10.15
C HIS A 172 -16.92 -7.17 10.39
N GLU A 173 -17.29 -6.52 9.29
CA GLU A 173 -18.04 -5.26 9.23
C GLU A 173 -19.28 -5.24 10.13
#